data_AF-A0A8X6QVF1-F1
#
_entry.id   AF-A0A8X6QVF1-F1
#
_cell.length_a   1.000
_cell.length_b   1.000
_cell.length_c   1.000
_cell.angle_alpha   90.00
_cell.angle_beta   90.00
_cell.angle_gamma   90.00
#
_symmetry.space_group_name_H-M   'P 1'
#
loop_
_entity.id
_entity.type
_entity.pdbx_description
1 polymer ?
#
loop_
_entity_poly.entity_id
_entity_poly.type
_entity_poly.pdbx_seq_one_letter_code
_entity_poly.pdbx_strand_id
1 'polypeptide(L)'
;MNVYKIILIRIKKKYRIVCDVSPHSSGNPPLNDVLDQELNLLPENLATLLHFRLPKQAIICDGSQAFLQLTLSEEDRDAIRFLWFKTEKDTDGKTIFWNHIITYRLSRLLYGFSSSPFFSSDSLQKLST
;
A
#
# COMPACT_ATOMS: atom_id res chain seq x y z
N MET A 1 -3.08 19.85 -4.52
CA MET A 1 -2.99 18.54 -5.20
C MET A 1 -1.87 17.78 -4.52
N ASN A 2 -2.19 16.79 -3.70
CA ASN A 2 -1.19 16.03 -2.97
C ASN A 2 -0.58 15.01 -3.93
N VAL A 3 0.73 15.08 -4.14
CA VAL A 3 1.43 14.11 -4.96
C VAL A 3 2.60 13.55 -4.17
N TYR A 4 2.60 12.24 -4.01
CA TYR A 4 3.54 11.54 -3.14
C TYR A 4 4.76 11.08 -3.94
N LYS A 5 5.88 10.93 -3.26
CA LYS A 5 7.12 10.43 -3.87
C LYS A 5 7.23 8.94 -3.65
N ILE A 6 7.74 8.23 -4.64
CA ILE A 6 8.16 6.83 -4.46
C ILE A 6 9.64 6.80 -4.11
N ILE A 7 9.98 6.02 -3.09
CA ILE A 7 11.35 5.68 -2.71
C ILE A 7 11.62 4.23 -3.10
N LEU A 8 12.77 4.00 -3.75
CA LEU A 8 13.28 2.65 -3.97
C LEU A 8 14.18 2.27 -2.80
N ILE A 9 13.74 1.30 -2.01
CA ILE A 9 14.55 0.74 -0.93
C ILE A 9 15.20 -0.54 -1.45
N ARG A 10 16.53 -0.62 -1.34
CA ARG A 10 17.27 -1.83 -1.66
C ARG A 10 17.34 -2.74 -0.44
N ILE A 11 16.74 -3.92 -0.53
CA ILE A 11 16.86 -4.96 0.50
C ILE A 11 17.58 -6.15 -0.13
N LYS A 12 18.81 -6.40 0.34
CA LYS A 12 19.75 -7.38 -0.25
C LYS A 12 20.02 -7.08 -1.73
N LYS A 13 19.55 -7.96 -2.64
CA LYS A 13 19.69 -7.88 -4.11
C LYS A 13 18.41 -7.45 -4.84
N LYS A 14 17.33 -7.09 -4.12
CA LYS A 14 16.05 -6.69 -4.71
C LYS A 14 15.72 -5.25 -4.31
N TYR A 15 15.19 -4.48 -5.26
CA TYR A 15 14.59 -3.18 -4.98
C TYR A 15 13.12 -3.37 -4.64
N ARG A 16 12.64 -2.62 -3.65
CA ARG A 16 11.24 -2.51 -3.29
C ARG A 16 10.80 -1.08 -3.44
N ILE A 17 9.61 -0.91 -4.00
CA ILE A 17 8.93 0.37 -4.16
C ILE A 17 8.22 0.67 -2.83
N VAL A 18 8.49 1.82 -2.24
CA VAL A 18 7.80 2.31 -1.04
C VAL A 18 7.22 3.68 -1.35
N CYS A 19 5.94 3.86 -1.04
CA CYS A 19 5.30 5.17 -1.14
C CYS A 19 5.70 5.98 0.10
N ASP A 20 6.36 7.11 -0.12
CA ASP A 20 6.67 8.06 0.95
C ASP A 20 5.45 8.94 1.19
N VAL A 21 4.81 8.71 2.34
CA VAL A 21 3.57 9.36 2.78
C VAL A 21 3.81 10.48 3.78
N SER A 22 5.08 10.86 4.01
CA SER A 22 5.46 11.99 4.87
C SER A 22 5.06 13.35 4.26
N PRO A 23 5.02 14.45 5.04
CA PRO A 23 4.66 15.75 4.49
C PRO A 23 5.85 16.39 3.78
N HIS A 24 5.72 16.68 2.48
CA HIS A 24 6.82 17.22 1.66
C HIS A 24 6.71 18.71 1.33
N SER A 25 5.63 19.40 1.72
CA SER A 25 5.46 20.83 1.42
C SER A 25 4.77 21.56 2.57
N SER A 26 5.22 22.79 2.86
CA SER A 26 4.61 23.64 3.88
C SER A 26 3.14 23.90 3.54
N GLY A 27 2.23 23.29 4.29
CA GLY A 27 0.79 23.49 4.14
C GLY A 27 -0.02 22.28 3.65
N ASN A 28 0.62 21.17 3.26
CA ASN A 28 -0.12 19.92 2.95
C ASN A 28 0.09 18.88 4.07
N PRO A 29 -0.97 18.39 4.71
CA PRO A 29 -0.87 17.29 5.67
C PRO A 29 -0.38 16.01 4.99
N PRO A 30 0.37 15.15 5.71
CA PRO A 30 0.80 13.86 5.19
C PRO A 30 -0.41 12.98 4.87
N LEU A 31 -0.27 12.05 3.92
CA LEU A 31 -1.41 11.23 3.47
C LEU A 31 -2.09 10.49 4.63
N ASN A 32 -1.28 9.95 5.54
CA ASN A 32 -1.78 9.17 6.68
C ASN A 32 -2.62 9.98 7.66
N ASP A 33 -2.50 11.31 7.67
CA ASP A 33 -3.28 12.20 8.55
C ASP A 33 -4.60 12.66 7.88
N VAL A 34 -4.71 12.50 6.55
CA VAL A 34 -5.92 12.82 5.78
C VAL A 34 -6.74 11.58 5.49
N LEU A 35 -6.12 10.39 5.51
CA LEU A 35 -6.84 9.13 5.40
C LEU A 35 -7.64 8.91 6.68
N ASP A 36 -8.95 8.71 6.52
CA ASP A 36 -9.81 8.34 7.62
C ASP A 36 -9.29 7.04 8.26
N GLN A 37 -8.97 7.12 9.54
CA GLN A 37 -8.72 5.94 10.37
C GLN A 37 -10.07 5.37 10.78
N GLU A 38 -10.54 4.38 10.04
CA GLU A 38 -11.68 3.59 10.49
C GLU A 38 -11.32 2.76 11.75
N LEU A 39 -12.36 2.41 12.52
CA LEU A 39 -12.26 1.69 13.79
C LEU A 39 -11.34 0.47 13.67
N ASN A 40 -10.51 0.22 14.67
CA ASN A 40 -9.58 -0.89 14.67
C ASN A 40 -10.33 -2.25 14.62
N LEU A 41 -10.50 -2.81 13.42
CA LEU A 41 -11.08 -4.15 13.18
C LEU A 41 -10.07 -5.28 13.35
N LEU A 42 -8.84 -5.00 13.82
CA LEU A 42 -7.89 -6.05 14.10
C LEU A 42 -8.47 -6.94 15.22
N PRO A 43 -8.69 -8.24 14.97
CA PRO A 43 -9.20 -9.11 15.99
C PRO A 43 -8.20 -9.14 17.15
N GLU A 44 -8.72 -9.18 18.37
CA GLU A 44 -7.87 -9.18 19.55
C GLU A 44 -6.94 -10.41 19.49
N ASN A 45 -5.62 -10.16 19.43
CA ASN A 45 -4.63 -11.21 19.15
C ASN A 45 -4.76 -12.39 20.12
N LEU A 46 -5.03 -12.11 21.40
CA LEU A 46 -5.21 -13.12 22.44
C LEU A 46 -6.50 -13.93 22.21
N ALA A 47 -7.63 -13.26 21.97
CA ALA A 47 -8.90 -13.94 21.72
C ALA A 47 -8.82 -14.84 20.48
N THR A 48 -8.15 -14.36 19.41
CA THR A 48 -7.93 -15.11 18.17
C THR A 48 -7.13 -16.38 18.43
N LEU A 49 -6.03 -16.29 19.19
CA LEU A 49 -5.19 -17.43 19.54
C LEU A 49 -5.92 -18.43 20.45
N LEU A 50 -6.75 -17.95 21.37
CA LEU A 50 -7.57 -18.81 22.24
C LEU A 50 -8.63 -19.57 21.44
N HIS A 51 -9.36 -18.90 20.55
CA HIS A 51 -10.32 -19.54 19.66
C HIS A 51 -9.66 -20.53 18.70
N PHE A 52 -8.47 -20.22 18.18
CA PHE A 52 -7.71 -21.11 17.32
C PHE A 52 -7.33 -22.44 17.98
N ARG A 53 -7.28 -22.49 19.32
CA ARG A 53 -6.97 -23.72 20.09
C ARG A 53 -8.19 -24.58 20.40
N LEU A 54 -9.42 -24.10 20.18
CA LEU A 54 -10.64 -24.87 20.45
C LEU A 54 -10.81 -26.07 19.48
N PRO A 55 -10.56 -25.94 18.17
CA PRO A 55 -10.65 -27.05 17.24
C PRO A 55 -9.50 -28.05 17.42
N LYS A 56 -9.76 -29.34 17.19
CA LYS A 56 -8.73 -30.40 17.19
C LYS A 56 -7.72 -30.26 16.06
N GLN A 57 -8.10 -29.61 14.96
CA GLN A 57 -7.29 -29.39 13.77
C GLN A 57 -7.53 -27.97 13.29
N ALA A 58 -6.46 -27.28 12.89
CA ALA A 58 -6.53 -25.92 12.41
C ALA A 58 -5.61 -25.73 11.20
N ILE A 59 -6.05 -24.92 10.23
CA ILE A 59 -5.32 -24.64 9.00
C ILE A 59 -4.82 -23.20 9.08
N ILE A 60 -3.52 -23.01 8.81
CA ILE A 60 -2.89 -21.70 8.71
C ILE A 60 -2.44 -21.52 7.26
N CYS A 61 -2.79 -20.38 6.67
CA CYS A 61 -2.35 -19.99 5.34
C CYS A 61 -1.83 -18.56 5.40
N ASP A 62 -0.74 -18.29 4.67
CA ASP A 62 -0.25 -16.93 4.46
C ASP A 62 -0.76 -16.39 3.13
N GLY A 63 -1.52 -15.29 3.19
CA GLY A 63 -2.01 -14.59 2.02
C GLY A 63 -0.89 -13.78 1.38
N SER A 64 -0.24 -14.35 0.36
CA SER A 64 0.86 -13.66 -0.31
C SER A 64 0.39 -12.30 -0.85
N GLN A 65 1.05 -11.23 -0.42
CA GLN A 65 0.79 -9.85 -0.86
C GLN A 65 -0.70 -9.42 -0.70
N ALA A 66 -1.33 -9.74 0.44
CA ALA A 66 -2.74 -9.45 0.70
C ALA A 66 -3.19 -8.02 0.30
N PHE A 67 -2.40 -6.99 0.62
CA PHE A 67 -2.74 -5.60 0.25
C PHE A 67 -2.84 -5.40 -1.27
N LEU A 68 -1.96 -6.03 -2.06
CA LEU A 68 -1.99 -5.90 -3.52
C LEU A 68 -3.18 -6.62 -4.16
N GLN A 69 -3.82 -7.53 -3.45
CA GLN A 69 -5.04 -8.18 -3.93
C GLN A 69 -6.25 -7.23 -3.86
N LEU A 70 -6.21 -6.24 -2.95
CA LEU A 70 -7.26 -5.24 -2.80
C LEU A 70 -7.14 -4.16 -3.86
N THR A 71 -8.25 -3.92 -4.56
CA THR A 71 -8.36 -2.91 -5.61
C THR A 71 -9.08 -1.69 -5.05
N LEU A 72 -8.55 -0.51 -5.36
CA LEU A 72 -9.15 0.76 -4.96
C LEU A 72 -10.27 1.15 -5.93
N SER A 73 -11.34 1.72 -5.39
CA SER A 73 -12.39 2.37 -6.18
C SER A 73 -11.78 3.42 -7.10
N GLU A 74 -12.30 3.56 -8.31
CA GLU A 74 -11.75 4.48 -9.30
C GLU A 74 -11.75 5.93 -8.82
N GLU A 75 -12.74 6.28 -8.01
CA GLU A 75 -12.93 7.59 -7.38
C GLU A 75 -11.79 7.91 -6.39
N ASP A 76 -11.33 6.91 -5.63
CA ASP A 76 -10.30 7.08 -4.59
C ASP A 76 -8.87 7.01 -5.15
N ARG A 77 -8.68 6.47 -6.36
CA ARG A 77 -7.35 6.38 -7.00
C ARG A 77 -6.69 7.74 -7.19
N ASP A 78 -7.51 8.79 -7.22
CA ASP A 78 -7.03 10.15 -7.41
C ASP A 78 -6.35 10.74 -6.17
N ALA A 79 -6.72 10.25 -4.98
CA ALA A 79 -6.07 10.60 -3.73
C ALA A 79 -4.66 10.02 -3.62
N ILE A 80 -4.36 8.97 -4.38
CA ILE A 80 -3.12 8.18 -4.26
C ILE A 80 -2.27 8.30 -5.53
N ARG A 81 -1.93 9.55 -5.87
CA ARG A 81 -1.06 9.92 -7.00
C ARG A 81 0.40 9.96 -6.60
N PHE A 82 1.28 9.54 -7.50
CA PHE A 82 2.73 9.67 -7.32
C PHE A 82 3.44 10.18 -8.57
N LEU A 83 4.59 10.85 -8.36
CA LEU A 83 5.44 11.35 -9.45
C LEU A 83 6.52 10.32 -9.82
N TRP A 84 6.79 10.19 -11.12
CA TRP A 84 7.86 9.36 -11.65
C TRP A 84 8.54 10.02 -12.86
N PHE A 85 9.81 9.72 -13.09
CA PHE A 85 10.54 10.23 -14.26
C PHE A 85 10.24 9.36 -15.48
N LYS A 86 9.99 9.98 -16.64
CA LYS A 86 9.91 9.22 -17.89
C LYS A 86 11.28 8.63 -18.20
N THR A 87 11.34 7.30 -18.25
CA THR A 87 12.56 6.58 -18.65
C THR A 87 12.40 6.03 -20.05
N GLU A 88 13.40 6.27 -20.89
CA GLU A 88 13.50 5.67 -22.21
C GLU A 88 14.81 4.89 -22.32
N LYS A 89 14.80 3.79 -23.06
CA LYS A 89 16.03 3.04 -23.35
C LYS A 89 16.61 3.57 -24.65
N ASP A 90 17.84 4.02 -24.59
CA ASP A 90 18.62 4.35 -25.77
C ASP A 90 18.88 3.07 -26.60
N THR A 91 19.27 3.25 -27.86
CA THR A 91 19.78 2.23 -28.77
C THR A 91 20.90 1.37 -28.16
N ASP A 92 21.71 1.94 -27.25
CA ASP A 92 22.77 1.25 -26.52
C ASP A 92 22.30 0.58 -25.20
N GLY A 93 21.00 0.55 -24.92
CA GLY A 93 20.41 -0.05 -23.72
C GLY A 93 20.60 0.75 -22.43
N LYS A 94 21.20 1.95 -22.49
CA LYS A 94 21.27 2.87 -21.35
C LYS A 94 19.91 3.50 -21.07
N THR A 95 19.55 3.57 -19.79
CA THR A 95 18.30 4.23 -19.36
C THR A 95 18.54 5.72 -19.25
N ILE A 96 17.84 6.50 -20.06
CA ILE A 96 17.86 7.96 -20.02
C ILE A 96 16.67 8.42 -19.18
N PHE A 97 16.95 9.24 -18.17
CA PHE A 97 15.92 9.93 -17.39
C PHE A 97 15.62 11.26 -18.07
N TRP A 98 14.42 11.39 -18.62
CA TRP A 98 13.96 12.67 -19.14
C TRP A 98 13.61 13.61 -17.98
N ASN A 99 13.78 14.92 -18.19
CA ASN A 99 13.32 15.95 -17.24
C ASN A 99 11.77 16.08 -17.19
N HIS A 100 11.06 15.17 -17.87
CA HIS A 100 9.61 15.13 -17.92
C HIS A 100 9.08 14.22 -16.79
N ILE A 101 8.43 14.83 -15.82
CA ILE A 101 7.79 14.14 -14.70
C ILE A 101 6.39 13.67 -15.14
N ILE A 102 6.10 12.38 -14.95
CA ILE A 102 4.80 11.77 -15.20
C ILE A 102 4.11 11.52 -13.84
N THR A 103 2.81 11.77 -13.78
CA THR A 103 1.98 11.42 -12.62
C THR A 103 1.29 10.08 -12.87
N TYR A 104 1.46 9.14 -11.94
CA TYR A 104 0.77 7.84 -11.94
C TYR A 104 -0.24 7.78 -10.80
N ARG A 105 -1.23 6.90 -10.93
CA ARG A 105 -2.25 6.62 -9.91
C ARG A 105 -2.13 5.16 -9.49
N LEU A 106 -2.21 4.89 -8.19
CA LEU A 106 -2.24 3.53 -7.69
C LEU A 106 -3.66 2.96 -7.81
N SER A 107 -3.78 1.75 -8.35
CA SER A 107 -5.05 1.02 -8.45
C SER A 107 -5.25 0.00 -7.34
N ARG A 108 -4.19 -0.29 -6.58
CA ARG A 108 -4.15 -1.32 -5.54
C ARG A 108 -3.67 -0.71 -4.23
N LEU A 109 -4.14 -1.29 -3.12
CA LEU A 109 -3.72 -0.88 -1.79
C LEU A 109 -2.23 -1.24 -1.57
N LEU A 110 -1.45 -0.26 -1.14
CA LEU A 110 -0.02 -0.45 -0.85
C LEU A 110 0.23 -0.63 0.64
N TYR A 111 1.40 -1.19 0.93
CA TYR A 111 1.97 -1.14 2.27
C TYR A 111 2.44 0.29 2.59
N GLY A 112 2.08 0.81 3.77
CA GLY A 112 2.52 2.12 4.25
C GLY A 112 1.39 3.13 4.54
N PHE A 113 0.16 2.85 4.10
CA PHE A 113 -0.99 3.65 4.53
C PHE A 113 -1.43 3.25 5.95
N SER A 114 -1.78 4.23 6.77
CA SER A 114 -2.31 4.03 8.12
C SER A 114 -3.57 3.15 8.14
N SER A 115 -4.42 3.27 7.11
CA SER A 115 -5.65 2.51 6.93
C SER A 115 -5.46 1.15 6.25
N SER A 116 -4.27 0.81 5.75
CA SER A 116 -4.07 -0.48 5.04
C SER A 116 -4.41 -1.72 5.88
N PRO A 117 -4.03 -1.82 7.17
CA PRO A 117 -4.39 -2.95 8.01
C PRO A 117 -5.91 -3.13 8.14
N PHE A 118 -6.64 -2.03 8.28
CA PHE A 118 -8.10 -2.01 8.41
C PHE A 118 -8.77 -2.65 7.19
N PHE A 119 -8.46 -2.15 5.98
CA PHE A 119 -9.08 -2.65 4.75
C PHE A 119 -8.80 -4.14 4.51
N SER A 120 -7.61 -4.60 4.92
CA SER A 120 -7.27 -6.02 4.85
C SER A 120 -8.12 -6.86 5.81
N SER A 121 -8.33 -6.41 7.04
CA SER A 121 -9.15 -7.11 8.02
C SER A 121 -10.62 -7.12 7.63
N ASP A 122 -11.18 -5.99 7.19
CA ASP A 122 -12.57 -5.90 6.71
C ASP A 122 -12.81 -6.84 5.51
N SER A 123 -11.90 -6.83 4.54
CA SER A 123 -11.99 -7.72 3.37
C SER A 123 -11.97 -9.20 3.76
N LEU A 124 -11.14 -9.58 4.74
CA LEU A 124 -11.09 -10.96 5.26
C LEU A 124 -12.37 -11.33 6.02
N GLN A 125 -12.95 -10.43 6.81
CA GLN A 125 -14.23 -10.67 7.49
C GLN A 125 -15.37 -10.86 6.49
N LYS A 126 -15.42 -10.04 5.43
CA LYS A 126 -16.39 -10.16 4.35
C LYS A 126 -16.29 -11.49 3.58
N LEU A 127 -15.08 -12.03 3.40
CA LEU A 127 -14.87 -13.35 2.79
C LEU A 127 -15.26 -14.52 3.71
N SER A 128 -15.32 -14.30 5.02
CA SER A 128 -15.67 -15.32 6.01
C SER A 128 -17.18 -15.45 6.25
N THR A 129 -18.00 -14.55 5.70
CA THR A 129 -19.46 -14.52 5.86
C THR A 129 -20.14 -15.09 4.61
#